data_AF-A0A2D4IKX6-F1
#
_entry.id   AF-A0A2D4IKX6-F1
#
_cell.length_a   1.000
_cell.length_b   1.000
_cell.length_c   1.000
_cell.angle_alpha   90.00
_cell.angle_beta   90.00
_cell.angle_gamma   90.00
#
_symmetry.space_group_name_H-M   'P 1'
#
loop_
_entity.id
_entity.type
_entity.pdbx_description
1 polymer ?
#
loop_
_entity_poly.entity_id
_entity_poly.type
_entity_poly.pdbx_seq_one_letter_code
_entity_poly.pdbx_strand_id
1 'polypeptide(L)'
;MTGTVDLLDWNSLIDARMEISKLLLVPNLKTGQLEPLLSRFTQEEERQMKRMLQRMDVLAKKAVGVGVRLMVDAEQTYFQPAISRLTLEMQRRFNQERPAIFNTYQCYLKEAYDNVTIDVELSRREGWHFGAKLVRGA
;
A
#
# COMPACT_ATOMS: atom_id res chain seq x y z
N MET A 1 -19.04 10.67 13.98
CA MET A 1 -18.78 9.94 12.72
C MET A 1 -17.30 9.65 12.64
N THR A 2 -16.84 8.64 13.37
CA THR A 2 -15.50 8.08 13.21
C THR A 2 -15.55 7.21 11.96
N GLY A 3 -15.17 7.79 10.83
CA GLY A 3 -15.06 7.07 9.57
C GLY A 3 -13.89 6.12 9.64
N THR A 4 -14.08 4.96 10.25
CA THR A 4 -13.14 3.85 10.19
C THR A 4 -13.24 3.29 8.77
N VAL A 5 -12.40 3.81 7.87
CA VAL A 5 -12.11 3.10 6.62
C VAL A 5 -11.30 1.88 7.05
N ASP A 6 -11.86 0.69 6.84
CA ASP A 6 -11.19 -0.57 7.14
C ASP A 6 -9.87 -0.59 6.39
N LEU A 7 -8.79 -0.39 7.14
CA LEU A 7 -7.42 -0.42 6.67
C LEU A 7 -7.13 -1.87 6.34
N LEU A 8 -7.44 -2.26 5.10
CA LEU A 8 -7.04 -3.49 4.42
C LEU A 8 -6.19 -4.39 5.32
N ASP A 9 -6.81 -5.34 6.02
CA ASP A 9 -6.05 -6.24 6.87
C ASP A 9 -5.11 -7.03 5.97
N TRP A 10 -3.85 -6.62 5.99
CA TRP A 10 -2.83 -7.08 5.07
C TRP A 10 -2.57 -8.59 5.23
N ASN A 11 -2.77 -9.11 6.45
CA ASN A 11 -2.71 -10.54 6.69
C ASN A 11 -3.87 -11.26 5.99
N SER A 12 -5.08 -10.72 6.10
CA SER A 12 -6.26 -11.20 5.36
C SER A 12 -6.10 -11.11 3.84
N LEU A 13 -5.37 -10.11 3.32
CA LEU A 13 -5.11 -9.97 1.88
C LEU A 13 -4.11 -10.99 1.33
N ILE A 14 -3.17 -11.45 2.15
CA ILE A 14 -2.17 -12.46 1.75
C ILE A 14 -2.69 -13.88 1.96
N ASP A 15 -3.68 -14.07 2.84
CA ASP A 15 -4.28 -15.37 3.06
C ASP A 15 -4.97 -15.87 1.77
N ALA A 16 -4.48 -16.99 1.26
CA ALA A 16 -4.97 -17.64 0.05
C ALA A 16 -6.45 -18.07 0.17
N ARG A 17 -7.02 -18.09 1.39
CA ARG A 17 -8.39 -18.52 1.68
C ARG A 17 -9.43 -17.41 1.57
N MET A 18 -9.04 -16.14 1.49
CA MET A 18 -9.98 -15.02 1.45
C MET A 18 -10.18 -14.48 0.03
N GLU A 19 -11.42 -14.13 -0.31
CA GLU A 19 -11.76 -13.41 -1.54
C GLU A 19 -11.56 -11.91 -1.32
N ILE A 20 -10.73 -11.27 -2.14
CA ILE A 20 -10.42 -9.83 -2.01
C ILE A 20 -11.68 -8.98 -2.21
N SER A 21 -12.62 -9.46 -3.04
CA SER A 21 -13.92 -8.84 -3.27
C SER A 21 -14.75 -8.65 -1.99
N LYS A 22 -14.51 -9.46 -0.95
CA LYS A 22 -15.19 -9.35 0.35
C LYS A 22 -14.50 -8.41 1.33
N LEU A 23 -13.23 -8.06 1.08
CA LEU A 23 -12.42 -7.17 1.93
C LEU A 23 -12.51 -5.71 1.48
N LEU A 24 -12.66 -5.47 0.18
CA LEU A 24 -12.80 -4.14 -0.38
C LEU A 24 -14.29 -3.79 -0.54
N LEU A 25 -14.95 -3.39 0.56
CA LEU A 25 -16.33 -2.93 0.53
C LEU A 25 -16.39 -1.40 0.58
N VAL A 26 -17.28 -0.80 -0.20
CA VAL A 26 -17.62 0.62 -0.13
C VAL A 26 -19.11 0.83 0.01
N PRO A 27 -19.52 1.91 0.72
CA PRO A 27 -20.91 2.31 0.77
C PRO A 27 -21.34 2.81 -0.62
N ASN A 28 -22.33 2.16 -1.21
CA ASN A 28 -22.97 2.65 -2.42
C ASN A 28 -23.76 3.93 -2.11
N LEU A 29 -23.41 5.03 -2.77
CA LEU A 29 -23.99 6.36 -2.51
C LEU A 29 -25.49 6.46 -2.79
N LYS A 30 -26.06 5.54 -3.58
CA LYS A 30 -27.49 5.52 -3.93
C LYS A 30 -28.30 4.61 -3.01
N THR A 31 -27.75 3.46 -2.64
CA THR A 31 -28.48 2.43 -1.86
C THR A 31 -28.13 2.43 -0.39
N GLY A 32 -27.01 3.06 0.00
CA GLY A 32 -26.49 3.06 1.38
C GLY A 32 -25.96 1.71 1.85
N GLN A 33 -25.98 0.67 1.00
CA GLN A 33 -25.50 -0.66 1.31
C GLN A 33 -23.99 -0.76 1.04
N LEU A 34 -23.31 -1.62 1.80
CA LEU A 34 -21.93 -1.98 1.51
C LEU A 34 -21.91 -2.92 0.31
N GLU A 35 -21.27 -2.48 -0.76
CA GLU A 35 -21.05 -3.27 -1.96
C GLU A 35 -19.55 -3.45 -2.18
N PRO A 36 -19.10 -4.54 -2.83
CA PRO A 36 -17.72 -4.63 -3.26
C PRO A 36 -17.32 -3.39 -4.06
N LEU A 37 -16.26 -2.70 -3.61
CA LEU A 37 -15.60 -1.58 -4.30
C LEU A 37 -15.37 -1.90 -5.77
N LEU A 38 -15.13 -3.18 -6.06
CA LEU A 38 -14.83 -3.70 -7.37
C LEU A 38 -15.74 -4.89 -7.66
N SER A 39 -17.01 -4.62 -7.97
CA SER A 39 -17.93 -5.60 -8.58
C SER A 39 -17.48 -6.10 -9.97
N ARG A 40 -16.31 -5.65 -10.46
CA ARG A 40 -15.78 -5.87 -11.81
C ARG A 40 -14.45 -6.64 -11.87
N PHE A 41 -13.86 -7.07 -10.75
CA PHE A 41 -12.66 -7.90 -10.84
C PHE A 41 -13.02 -9.29 -11.37
N THR A 42 -12.43 -9.67 -12.49
CA THR A 42 -12.44 -11.05 -12.95
C THR A 42 -11.65 -11.92 -11.97
N GLN A 43 -11.96 -13.22 -11.90
CA GLN A 43 -11.20 -14.16 -11.07
C GLN A 43 -9.69 -14.14 -11.39
N GLU A 44 -9.36 -13.86 -12.66
CA GLU A 44 -7.97 -13.75 -13.10
C GLU A 44 -7.28 -12.51 -12.53
N GLU A 45 -7.93 -11.33 -12.56
CA GLU A 45 -7.38 -10.10 -11.98
C GLU A 45 -7.21 -10.22 -10.46
N GLU A 46 -8.15 -10.89 -9.77
CA GLU A 46 -8.02 -11.14 -8.33
C GLU A 46 -6.80 -12.02 -8.04
N ARG A 47 -6.60 -13.07 -8.84
CA ARG A 47 -5.43 -13.95 -8.73
C ARG A 47 -4.13 -13.20 -9.02
N GLN A 48 -4.12 -12.29 -10.01
CA GLN A 48 -2.97 -11.45 -10.32
C GLN A 48 -2.62 -10.52 -9.16
N MET A 49 -3.63 -9.87 -8.58
CA MET A 49 -3.45 -9.03 -7.40
C MET A 49 -2.87 -9.82 -6.22
N LYS A 50 -3.43 -11.00 -5.90
CA LYS A 50 -2.91 -11.89 -4.85
C LYS A 50 -1.44 -12.24 -5.07
N ARG A 51 -1.08 -12.64 -6.29
CA ARG A 51 0.30 -13.00 -6.64
C ARG A 51 1.26 -11.82 -6.48
N MET A 52 0.82 -10.62 -6.83
CA MET A 52 1.61 -9.40 -6.68
C MET A 52 1.87 -9.08 -5.20
N LEU A 53 0.84 -9.13 -4.35
CA LEU A 53 0.96 -8.93 -2.90
C LEU A 53 1.87 -9.98 -2.25
N GLN A 54 1.72 -11.26 -2.63
CA GLN A 54 2.59 -12.35 -2.15
C GLN A 54 4.06 -12.13 -2.53
N ARG A 55 4.34 -11.66 -3.76
CA ARG A 55 5.71 -11.35 -4.20
C ARG A 55 6.31 -10.21 -3.39
N MET A 56 5.53 -9.15 -3.14
CA MET A 56 5.98 -8.02 -2.30
C MET A 56 6.33 -8.50 -0.88
N ASP A 57 5.49 -9.34 -0.28
CA ASP A 57 5.73 -9.91 1.06
C ASP A 57 7.00 -10.77 1.11
N VAL A 58 7.19 -11.66 0.13
CA VAL A 58 8.39 -12.51 0.04
C VAL A 58 9.66 -11.67 -0.09
N LEU A 59 9.64 -10.65 -0.95
CA LEU A 59 10.78 -9.75 -1.15
C LEU A 59 11.08 -8.93 0.11
N ALA A 60 10.05 -8.37 0.76
CA ALA A 60 10.19 -7.58 1.98
C ALA A 60 10.74 -8.42 3.14
N LYS A 61 10.17 -9.62 3.38
CA LYS A 61 10.67 -10.56 4.38
C LYS A 61 12.14 -10.92 4.15
N LYS A 62 12.51 -11.21 2.89
CA LYS A 62 13.90 -11.54 2.55
C LYS A 62 14.82 -10.35 2.79
N ALA A 63 14.43 -9.14 2.36
CA ALA A 63 15.22 -7.92 2.51
C ALA A 63 15.49 -7.59 3.99
N VAL A 64 14.44 -7.63 4.82
CA VAL A 64 14.55 -7.44 6.27
C VAL A 64 15.45 -8.50 6.90
N GLY A 65 15.25 -9.77 6.56
CA GLY A 65 15.99 -10.91 7.13
C GLY A 65 17.48 -10.90 6.83
N VAL A 66 17.90 -10.34 5.68
CA VAL A 66 19.33 -10.16 5.35
C VAL A 66 19.86 -8.76 5.62
N GLY A 67 19.00 -7.85 6.10
CA GLY A 67 19.37 -6.48 6.47
C GLY A 67 19.68 -5.54 5.31
N VAL A 68 19.09 -5.77 4.13
CA VAL A 68 19.19 -4.85 2.98
C VAL A 68 17.92 -4.01 2.84
N ARG A 69 18.01 -2.91 2.10
CA ARG A 69 16.89 -2.01 1.84
C ARG A 69 16.18 -2.40 0.54
N LEU A 70 14.86 -2.39 0.55
CA LEU A 70 14.02 -2.57 -0.64
C LEU A 70 13.45 -1.20 -1.04
N MET A 71 13.78 -0.74 -2.24
CA MET A 71 13.27 0.52 -2.79
C MET A 71 12.24 0.20 -3.87
N VAL A 72 11.03 0.72 -3.72
CA VAL A 72 9.96 0.57 -4.72
C VAL A 72 10.02 1.78 -5.65
N ASP A 73 10.23 1.54 -6.94
CA ASP A 73 10.30 2.63 -7.92
C ASP A 73 8.94 3.26 -8.17
N ALA A 74 8.97 4.56 -8.44
CA ALA A 74 7.80 5.29 -8.89
C ALA A 74 7.59 5.07 -10.39
N GLU A 75 6.33 5.00 -10.79
CA GLU A 75 5.90 4.75 -12.18
C GLU A 75 5.11 5.96 -12.70
N GLN A 76 4.38 5.76 -13.79
CA GLN A 76 3.46 6.76 -14.35
C GLN A 76 2.44 7.20 -13.28
N THR A 77 2.12 8.50 -13.26
CA THR A 77 1.27 9.14 -12.24
C THR A 77 -0.07 8.44 -12.01
N TYR A 78 -0.65 7.81 -13.04
CA TYR A 78 -1.89 7.05 -12.93
C TYR A 78 -1.79 5.83 -11.99
N PHE A 79 -0.63 5.16 -11.93
CA PHE A 79 -0.41 4.00 -11.06
C PHE A 79 0.17 4.38 -9.69
N GLN A 80 0.79 5.56 -9.59
CA GLN A 80 1.54 5.98 -8.42
C GLN A 80 0.75 5.96 -7.10
N PRO A 81 -0.56 6.33 -7.05
CA PRO A 81 -1.35 6.22 -5.82
C PRO A 81 -1.44 4.78 -5.30
N ALA A 82 -1.66 3.80 -6.19
CA ALA A 82 -1.75 2.39 -5.80
C ALA A 82 -0.39 1.84 -5.34
N ILE A 83 0.69 2.16 -6.07
CA ILE A 83 2.06 1.75 -5.71
C ILE A 83 2.46 2.33 -4.36
N SER A 84 2.24 3.63 -4.17
CA SER A 84 2.54 4.32 -2.91
C SER A 84 1.77 3.69 -1.76
N ARG A 85 0.47 3.41 -1.96
CA ARG A 85 -0.37 2.81 -0.93
C ARG A 85 0.15 1.43 -0.51
N LEU A 86 0.40 0.54 -1.47
CA LEU A 86 0.93 -0.81 -1.18
C LEU A 86 2.31 -0.74 -0.51
N THR A 87 3.14 0.22 -0.92
CA THR A 87 4.46 0.42 -0.31
C THR A 87 4.35 0.91 1.13
N LEU A 88 3.42 1.81 1.45
CA LEU A 88 3.17 2.26 2.82
C LEU A 88 2.69 1.13 3.73
N GLU A 89 1.82 0.24 3.24
CA GLU A 89 1.42 -0.95 4.01
C GLU A 89 2.62 -1.86 4.30
N MET A 90 3.54 -2.00 3.34
CA MET A 90 4.81 -2.69 3.57
C MET A 90 5.68 -1.99 4.60
N GLN A 91 5.78 -0.65 4.57
CA GLN A 91 6.51 0.10 5.60
C GLN A 91 5.88 -0.10 6.98
N ARG A 92 4.56 0.01 7.10
CA ARG A 92 3.84 -0.25 8.35
C ARG A 92 4.18 -1.64 8.90
N ARG A 93 4.22 -2.67 8.05
CA ARG A 93 4.50 -4.05 8.50
C ARG A 93 5.97 -4.28 8.85
N PHE A 94 6.89 -3.78 8.03
CA PHE A 94 8.30 -4.20 8.07
C PHE A 94 9.26 -3.16 8.63
N ASN A 95 8.89 -1.88 8.69
CA ASN A 95 9.74 -0.81 9.23
C ASN A 95 9.53 -0.59 10.73
N GLN A 96 9.49 -1.67 11.51
CA GLN A 96 9.22 -1.63 12.94
C GLN A 96 10.42 -1.12 13.74
N GLU A 97 11.61 -1.68 13.52
CA GLU A 97 12.84 -1.28 14.23
C GLU A 97 13.69 -0.27 13.45
N ARG A 98 13.62 -0.31 12.12
CA ARG A 98 14.40 0.54 11.21
C ARG A 98 13.73 0.62 9.84
N PRO A 99 13.97 1.68 9.05
CA PRO A 99 13.46 1.75 7.69
C PRO A 99 14.16 0.71 6.80
N ALA A 100 13.40 -0.26 6.31
CA ALA A 100 13.86 -1.30 5.37
C ALA A 100 13.19 -1.16 4.00
N ILE A 101 11.91 -0.77 3.98
CA ILE A 101 11.13 -0.52 2.76
C ILE A 101 11.06 0.98 2.51
N PHE A 102 11.27 1.40 1.26
CA PHE A 102 11.33 2.80 0.85
C PHE A 102 10.35 3.06 -0.29
N ASN A 103 9.49 4.07 -0.13
CA ASN A 103 8.61 4.58 -1.17
C ASN A 103 9.32 5.68 -1.99
N THR A 104 9.11 5.71 -3.30
CA THR A 104 9.70 6.74 -4.17
C THR A 104 8.73 7.89 -4.36
N TYR A 105 9.17 9.11 -4.05
CA TYR A 105 8.42 10.34 -4.27
C TYR A 105 9.07 11.16 -5.38
N GLN A 106 8.28 11.50 -6.39
CA GLN A 106 8.74 12.26 -7.55
C GLN A 106 8.49 13.76 -7.33
N CYS A 107 9.55 14.50 -6.99
CA CYS A 107 9.50 15.91 -6.59
C CYS A 107 9.20 16.90 -7.73
N TYR A 108 9.14 16.46 -9.00
CA TYR A 108 8.60 17.28 -10.10
C TYR A 108 7.08 17.45 -10.02
N LEU A 109 6.37 16.59 -9.28
CA LEU A 109 4.94 16.72 -9.05
C LEU A 109 4.67 17.77 -7.98
N LYS A 110 3.66 18.63 -8.21
CA LYS A 110 3.24 19.67 -7.25
C LYS A 110 2.80 19.06 -5.91
N GLU A 111 2.19 17.88 -5.97
CA GLU A 111 1.63 17.16 -4.82
C GLU A 111 2.70 16.44 -3.97
N ALA A 112 3.95 16.38 -4.43
CA ALA A 112 4.99 15.58 -3.78
C ALA A 112 5.24 16.01 -2.32
N TYR A 113 5.22 17.33 -2.05
CA TYR A 113 5.41 17.86 -0.71
C TYR A 113 4.28 17.42 0.25
N ASP A 114 3.03 17.57 -0.20
CA ASP A 114 1.85 17.21 0.59
C ASP A 114 1.81 15.71 0.86
N ASN A 115 2.07 14.89 -0.16
CA ASN A 115 2.09 13.44 -0.04
C ASN A 115 3.14 12.95 0.98
N VAL A 116 4.39 13.44 0.86
CA VAL A 116 5.45 13.10 1.83
C VAL A 116 5.06 13.53 3.24
N THR A 117 4.48 14.72 3.39
CA THR A 117 4.09 15.25 4.70
C THR A 117 3.00 14.40 5.35
N ILE A 118 1.97 14.03 4.58
CA ILE A 118 0.88 13.16 5.04
C ILE A 118 1.43 11.81 5.47
N ASP A 119 2.31 11.20 4.68
CA ASP A 119 2.82 9.86 4.94
C ASP A 119 3.79 9.82 6.15
N VAL A 120 4.57 10.89 6.36
CA VAL A 120 5.40 11.06 7.57
C VAL A 120 4.52 11.21 8.82
N GLU A 121 3.46 12.01 8.75
CA GLU A 121 2.55 12.17 9.89
C GLU A 121 1.78 10.88 10.19
N LEU A 122 1.39 10.12 9.15
CA LEU A 122 0.79 8.81 9.31
C LEU A 122 1.74 7.84 10.01
N SER A 123 3.02 7.82 9.60
CA SER A 123 4.03 6.94 10.22
C SER A 123 4.25 7.24 11.69
N ARG A 124 4.28 8.53 12.04
CA ARG A 124 4.44 9.00 13.43
C ARG A 124 3.26 8.58 14.29
N ARG A 125 2.04 8.73 13.78
CA ARG A 125 0.80 8.37 14.50
C ARG A 125 0.69 6.88 14.75
N GLU A 126 1.19 6.06 13.82
CA GLU A 126 1.06 4.60 13.86
C GLU A 126 2.30 3.88 14.38
N GLY A 127 3.40 4.59 14.61
CA GLY A 127 4.59 4.08 15.28
C GLY A 127 5.52 3.24 14.40
N TRP A 128 5.62 3.51 13.09
CA TRP A 128 6.56 2.84 12.20
C TRP A 128 7.58 3.81 11.57
N HIS A 129 8.75 3.30 11.19
CA HIS A 129 9.84 4.11 10.65
C HIS A 129 9.63 4.45 9.18
N PHE A 130 9.49 5.73 8.87
CA PHE A 130 9.28 6.20 7.51
C PHE A 130 10.53 6.02 6.63
N GLY A 131 10.34 5.46 5.44
CA GLY A 131 11.36 5.28 4.41
C GLY A 131 10.97 5.97 3.10
N ALA A 132 11.78 6.93 2.64
CA ALA A 132 11.54 7.65 1.39
C ALA A 132 12.79 7.70 0.50
N LYS A 133 12.57 7.50 -0.80
CA LYS A 133 13.52 7.78 -1.90
C LYS A 133 13.00 9.01 -2.64
N LEU A 134 13.70 10.13 -2.55
CA LEU A 134 13.32 11.37 -3.23
C LEU A 134 14.03 11.43 -4.58
N VAL A 135 13.27 11.64 -5.65
CA VAL A 135 13.78 11.79 -7.02
C VAL A 135 13.16 13.01 -7.66
N ARG A 136 13.79 13.62 -8.68
CA ARG A 136 13.11 14.65 -9.48
C ARG A 136 11.96 14.02 -10.27
N GLY A 137 12.26 12.95 -11.00
CA GLY A 137 11.41 12.24 -11.94
C GLY A 137 12.34 11.39 -12.82
N ALA A 138 11.81 10.38 -13.49
CA ALA A 138 12.56 9.59 -14.47
C ALA A 138 12.33 10.14 -15.88
#